data_AF-A0A7W5ZK74-F1
#
_entry.id   AF-A0A7W5ZK74-F1
#
_cell.length_a   1.000
_cell.length_b   1.000
_cell.length_c   1.000
_cell.angle_alpha   90.00
_cell.angle_beta   90.00
_cell.angle_gamma   90.00
#
_symmetry.space_group_name_H-M   'P 1'
#
loop_
_entity.id
_entity.type
_entity.pdbx_description
1 polymer ?
#
loop_
_entity_poly.entity_id
_entity_poly.type
_entity_poly.pdbx_seq_one_letter_code
_entity_poly.pdbx_strand_id
1 'polypeptide(L)'
;METIIKIRPSELTVNLLEKLQYLLKGNDNYEITIQVAEKPSRSSLRLETKDEYKERLDKAISNVEKGESVVAFSLEEFSKLSGSL
;
A
#
# COMPACT_ATOMS: atom_id res chain seq x y z
N MET A 1 -30.35 4.30 2.64
CA MET A 1 -29.37 3.60 1.79
C MET A 1 -28.19 4.54 1.62
N GLU A 2 -26.99 4.09 1.94
CA GLU A 2 -25.76 4.87 1.83
C GLU A 2 -25.06 4.56 0.50
N THR A 3 -24.57 5.58 -0.19
CA THR A 3 -23.86 5.44 -1.47
C THR A 3 -22.45 6.01 -1.33
N ILE A 4 -21.44 5.18 -1.56
CA ILE A 4 -20.03 5.57 -1.48
C ILE A 4 -19.49 5.76 -2.89
N ILE A 5 -19.04 6.97 -3.22
CA ILE A 5 -18.38 7.30 -4.49
C ILE A 5 -16.89 7.46 -4.21
N LYS A 6 -16.06 6.63 -4.86
CA LYS A 6 -14.60 6.69 -4.75
C LYS A 6 -14.01 7.33 -6.00
N ILE A 7 -13.31 8.45 -5.82
CA ILE A 7 -12.63 9.19 -6.88
C ILE A 7 -11.17 9.43 -6.50
N ARG A 8 -10.34 9.74 -7.49
CA ARG A 8 -8.98 10.22 -7.22
C ARG A 8 -9.03 11.65 -6.68
N PRO A 9 -8.07 12.07 -5.83
CA PRO A 9 -8.02 13.46 -5.36
C PRO A 9 -7.97 14.49 -6.50
N SER A 10 -7.31 14.15 -7.61
CA SER A 10 -7.26 14.99 -8.82
C SER A 10 -8.61 15.21 -9.50
N GLU A 11 -9.59 14.36 -9.21
CA GLU A 11 -10.94 14.41 -9.79
C GLU A 11 -11.92 15.17 -8.87
N LEU A 12 -11.51 15.47 -7.62
CA LEU A 12 -12.26 16.33 -6.72
C LEU A 12 -12.10 17.80 -7.15
N THR A 13 -12.94 18.20 -8.09
CA THR A 13 -12.95 19.54 -8.68
C THR A 13 -14.15 20.35 -8.22
N VAL A 14 -14.05 21.69 -8.31
CA VAL A 14 -15.16 22.59 -8.00
C VAL A 14 -16.40 22.25 -8.84
N ASN A 15 -16.21 21.96 -10.13
CA ASN A 15 -17.29 21.53 -11.03
C ASN A 15 -18.01 20.25 -10.55
N LEU A 16 -17.29 19.31 -9.95
CA LEU A 16 -17.92 18.11 -9.37
C LEU A 16 -18.77 18.46 -8.15
N LEU A 17 -18.26 19.34 -7.27
CA LEU A 17 -18.99 19.80 -6.09
C LEU A 17 -20.26 20.56 -6.46
N GLU A 18 -20.20 21.43 -7.47
CA GLU A 18 -21.36 22.16 -7.98
C GLU A 18 -22.44 21.23 -8.55
N LYS A 19 -22.04 20.18 -9.28
CA LYS A 19 -22.96 19.16 -9.79
C LYS A 19 -23.62 18.34 -8.69
N LEU A 20 -22.86 17.97 -7.66
CA LEU A 20 -23.41 17.29 -6.48
C LEU A 20 -24.41 18.17 -5.74
N GLN A 21 -24.09 19.46 -5.57
CA GLN A 21 -25.00 20.43 -4.98
C GLN A 21 -26.28 20.59 -5.80
N TYR A 22 -26.18 20.65 -7.13
CA TYR A 22 -27.35 20.72 -8.01
C TYR A 22 -28.21 19.46 -7.92
N LEU A 23 -27.60 18.28 -7.89
CA LEU A 23 -28.30 16.99 -7.79
C LEU A 23 -29.11 16.86 -6.50
N LEU A 24 -28.56 17.39 -5.40
CA LEU A 24 -29.14 17.30 -4.06
C LEU A 24 -30.02 18.51 -3.70
N LYS A 25 -30.15 19.47 -4.62
CA LYS A 25 -30.92 20.69 -4.40
C LYS A 25 -32.39 20.37 -4.16
N GLY A 26 -32.95 20.88 -3.06
CA GLY A 26 -34.37 20.73 -2.72
C GLY A 26 -34.70 19.52 -1.85
N ASN A 27 -33.69 18.81 -1.32
CA ASN A 27 -33.90 17.72 -0.39
C ASN A 27 -32.92 17.84 0.79
N ASP A 28 -33.42 18.32 1.93
CA ASP A 28 -32.60 18.65 3.10
C ASP A 28 -32.19 17.43 3.94
N ASN A 29 -32.55 16.22 3.49
CA ASN A 29 -32.31 14.97 4.19
C ASN A 29 -31.01 14.26 3.77
N TYR A 30 -30.11 14.94 3.06
CA TYR A 30 -28.83 14.36 2.61
C TYR A 30 -27.64 14.99 3.33
N GLU A 31 -26.79 14.14 3.88
CA GLU A 31 -25.48 14.51 4.41
C GLU A 31 -24.38 14.06 3.44
N ILE A 32 -23.42 14.94 3.13
CA ILE A 32 -22.27 14.62 2.29
C ILE A 32 -21.04 14.58 3.19
N THR A 33 -20.42 13.41 3.30
CA THR A 33 -19.14 13.23 4.00
C THR A 33 -18.04 12.97 2.98
N ILE A 34 -17.02 13.83 2.95
CA ILE A 34 -15.82 13.64 2.12
C ILE A 34 -14.71 13.07 3.00
N GLN A 35 -14.30 11.83 2.71
CA GLN A 35 -13.20 11.17 3.41
C GLN A 35 -12.00 11.03 2.48
N VAL A 36 -10.85 11.54 2.92
CA VAL A 36 -9.57 11.31 2.23
C VAL A 36 -8.94 10.09 2.87
N ALA A 37 -8.87 8.99 2.12
CA ALA A 37 -8.14 7.79 2.53
C ALA A 37 -6.80 7.77 1.81
N GLU A 38 -5.72 7.56 2.56
CA GLU A 38 -4.44 7.24 1.94
C GLU A 38 -4.58 5.92 1.19
N LYS A 39 -4.20 5.93 -0.09
CA LYS A 39 -4.03 4.67 -0.81
C LYS A 39 -2.99 3.88 -0.04
N PRO A 40 -3.21 2.59 0.28
CA PRO A 40 -2.16 1.79 0.88
C PRO A 40 -0.91 1.97 0.01
N SER A 41 0.13 2.56 0.61
CA SER A 41 1.45 2.60 0.00
C SER A 41 1.69 1.20 -0.51
N ARG A 42 1.96 1.06 -1.81
CA ARG A 42 2.22 -0.26 -2.41
C ARG A 42 3.16 -0.96 -1.47
N SER A 43 2.65 -2.05 -0.89
CA SER A 43 3.33 -2.80 0.14
C SER A 43 4.80 -2.96 -0.26
N SER A 44 5.70 -2.90 0.72
CA SER A 44 7.11 -3.29 0.55
C SER A 44 7.26 -4.73 0.00
N LEU A 45 6.16 -5.47 -0.15
CA LEU A 45 6.06 -6.67 -0.94
C LEU A 45 6.36 -6.39 -2.42
N ARG A 46 7.50 -6.94 -2.85
CA ARG A 46 7.93 -7.04 -4.23
C ARG A 46 6.78 -7.62 -5.07
N LEU A 47 6.42 -6.94 -6.16
CA LEU A 47 5.49 -7.48 -7.14
C LEU A 47 6.25 -8.54 -7.95
N GLU A 48 6.04 -9.81 -7.62
CA GLU A 48 6.62 -10.96 -8.31
C GLU A 48 5.54 -11.99 -8.63
N THR A 49 5.68 -12.69 -9.76
CA THR A 49 4.89 -13.85 -10.11
C THR A 49 5.27 -15.05 -9.23
N LYS A 50 4.44 -16.10 -9.24
CA LYS A 50 4.73 -17.33 -8.48
C LYS A 50 6.06 -17.98 -8.90
N ASP A 51 6.40 -17.90 -10.17
CA ASP A 51 7.62 -18.51 -10.70
C ASP A 51 8.85 -17.69 -10.33
N GLU A 52 8.78 -16.36 -10.44
CA GLU A 52 9.85 -15.45 -9.98
C GLU A 52 10.09 -15.59 -8.45
N TYR A 53 9.03 -15.77 -7.66
CA TYR A 53 9.14 -16.04 -6.23
C TYR A 53 9.92 -17.34 -5.96
N LYS A 54 9.59 -18.41 -6.67
CA LYS A 54 10.28 -19.71 -6.53
C LYS A 54 11.74 -19.60 -6.92
N GLU A 55 12.04 -19.00 -8.07
CA GLU A 55 13.42 -18.81 -8.52
C GLU A 55 14.24 -18.00 -7.52
N ARG A 56 13.65 -16.94 -6.94
CA ARG A 56 14.30 -16.15 -5.89
C ARG A 56 14.55 -16.96 -4.63
N LEU A 57 13.60 -17.81 -4.22
CA LEU A 57 13.75 -18.67 -3.05
C LEU A 57 14.84 -19.73 -3.27
N ASP A 58 14.82 -20.42 -4.41
CA ASP A 58 15.80 -21.43 -4.78
C ASP A 58 17.21 -20.84 -4.86
N LYS A 59 17.33 -19.63 -5.43
CA LYS A 59 18.58 -18.88 -5.45
C LYS A 59 19.06 -18.52 -4.04
N ALA A 60 18.16 -18.08 -3.16
CA ALA A 60 18.51 -17.75 -1.78
C ALA A 60 19.00 -18.99 -1.01
N ILE A 61 18.36 -20.15 -1.21
CA ILE A 61 18.78 -21.42 -0.62
C ILE A 61 20.17 -21.81 -1.14
N SER A 62 20.38 -21.79 -2.47
CA SER A 62 21.68 -22.12 -3.06
C SER A 62 22.79 -21.19 -2.59
N ASN A 63 22.49 -19.90 -2.38
CA ASN A 63 23.44 -18.93 -1.86
C ASN A 63 23.89 -19.30 -0.44
N VAL A 64 22.94 -19.68 0.42
CA VAL A 64 23.24 -20.15 1.80
C VAL A 64 24.07 -21.42 1.79
N GLU A 65 23.72 -22.40 0.97
CA GLU A 65 24.46 -23.66 0.86
C GLU A 65 25.90 -23.46 0.37
N LYS A 66 26.11 -22.51 -0.55
CA LYS A 66 27.43 -22.19 -1.13
C LYS A 66 28.21 -21.16 -0.32
N GLY A 67 27.60 -20.52 0.67
CA GLY A 67 28.19 -19.38 1.38
C GLY A 67 28.37 -18.13 0.51
N GLU A 68 27.66 -18.03 -0.61
CA GLU A 68 27.77 -16.92 -1.56
C GLU A 68 26.74 -15.83 -1.23
N SER A 69 27.18 -14.57 -1.15
CA SER A 69 26.28 -13.42 -0.90
C SER A 69 25.42 -13.57 0.37
N VAL A 70 25.97 -14.25 1.39
CA VAL A 70 25.33 -14.42 2.69
C VAL A 70 26.08 -13.60 3.73
N VAL A 71 25.32 -12.86 4.54
CA VAL A 71 25.84 -12.21 5.74
C VAL A 71 25.31 -13.00 6.92
N ALA A 72 26.21 -13.68 7.63
CA ALA A 72 25.89 -14.36 8.87
C ALA A 72 26.20 -13.43 10.05
N PHE A 73 25.29 -13.37 11.00
CA PHE A 73 25.48 -12.66 12.25
C PHE A 73 25.30 -13.64 13.40
N SER A 74 26.12 -13.51 14.43
CA SER A 74 25.76 -14.02 15.74
C SER A 74 24.54 -13.27 16.29
N LEU A 75 23.84 -13.88 17.24
CA LEU A 75 22.69 -13.26 17.90
C LEU A 75 23.06 -11.91 18.55
N GLU A 76 24.28 -11.82 19.09
CA GLU A 76 24.81 -10.61 19.72
C GLU A 76 25.09 -9.49 18.71
N GLU A 77 25.71 -9.81 17.57
CA GLU A 77 25.94 -8.85 16.47
C GLU A 77 24.63 -8.34 15.89
N PHE A 78 23.67 -9.24 15.69
CA PHE A 78 22.34 -8.89 15.21
C PHE A 78 21.62 -7.94 16.19
N SER A 79 21.71 -8.21 17.49
CA SER A 79 21.07 -7.39 18.53
C SER A 79 21.67 -5.97 18.57
N LYS A 80 22.98 -5.84 18.37
CA LYS A 80 23.66 -4.54 18.31
C LYS A 80 23.25 -3.72 17.08
N LEU A 81 23.10 -4.35 15.92
CA LEU A 81 22.70 -3.67 14.68
C LEU A 81 21.22 -3.29 14.68
N SER A 82 20.34 -4.19 15.14
CA SER A 82 18.89 -3.96 15.13
C SER A 82 18.42 -2.92 16.15
N GLY A 83 19.11 -2.75 17.29
CA GLY A 83 18.79 -1.70 18.27
C GLY A 83 19.14 -0.27 17.84
N SER A 84 19.77 -0.10 16.68
CA SER A 84 20.20 1.20 16.12
C SER A 84 19.37 1.68 14.92
N LEU A 85 18.34 0.92 14.53
CA LEU A 85 17.35 1.23 13.48
C LEU A 85 16.05 1.77 14.08
#